data_AF-A0A1E7L008-F1
#
_entry.id   AF-A0A1E7L008-F1
#
_cell.length_a   1.000
_cell.length_b   1.000
_cell.length_c   1.000
_cell.angle_alpha   90.00
_cell.angle_beta   90.00
_cell.angle_gamma   90.00
#
_symmetry.space_group_name_H-M   'P 1'
#
loop_
_entity.id
_entity.type
_entity.pdbx_description
1 polymer ?
#
loop_
_entity_poly.entity_id
_entity_poly.type
_entity_poly.pdbx_seq_one_letter_code
_entity_poly.pdbx_strand_id
1 'polypeptide(L)'
;TRRPLLEEPLTASGLPALRAGLARDPYPTPHRKGLLRRRGPTLAEAAADELRDPRLESMLTALANSYGLDAREAPAGAAVLAYVEHTFGSWYVRGGMRAFADALYERCTERGVQFRFGCEVVEVATEDGAVRGVRPASGAPGDAERAPGGRESASRDLLTPGPQNFEPADAVVVGGARVPGSAAEAGEDATAAVPALSRLTVLLALRGARPADTPHRTVVHRADAPTRPLTVLRPDDPALRPDDAHESAVLSVALRPDEADGEEAAARLADRLTEAADAAGLALGERVLWREVRTPRDIEAETGAPDGLVPAPALAGPWARDGGRAVREAGSVRPPNSAATKGLYRVGGWAHPGGGAAHAGMSGALVAGLIVEGDDWRGSA
;
A
#
# COMPACT_ATOMS: atom_id res chain seq x y z
N THR A 1 1.47 -11.26 -26.17
CA THR A 1 2.19 -12.19 -25.27
C THR A 1 1.57 -12.07 -23.89
N ARG A 2 1.19 -13.17 -23.22
CA ARG A 2 0.62 -13.14 -21.85
C ARG A 2 1.59 -12.56 -20.82
N ARG A 3 2.88 -12.61 -21.14
CA ARG A 3 3.90 -11.73 -20.57
C ARG A 3 3.82 -10.38 -21.29
N PRO A 4 3.34 -9.35 -20.59
CA PRO A 4 4.22 -8.21 -20.42
C PRO A 4 4.25 -7.75 -18.95
N LEU A 5 5.47 -7.53 -18.45
CA LEU A 5 5.80 -6.49 -17.48
C LEU A 5 5.47 -6.70 -15.99
N LEU A 6 4.58 -7.58 -15.55
CA LEU A 6 4.27 -7.73 -14.10
C LEU A 6 4.70 -9.07 -13.47
N GLU A 7 4.90 -10.11 -14.28
CA GLU A 7 5.24 -11.47 -13.83
C GLU A 7 6.75 -11.80 -13.98
N GLU A 8 7.56 -10.81 -14.36
CA GLU A 8 9.00 -10.94 -14.50
C GLU A 8 9.70 -10.01 -13.50
N PRO A 9 10.84 -10.42 -12.92
CA PRO A 9 11.60 -9.54 -12.05
C PRO A 9 12.08 -8.31 -12.83
N LEU A 10 11.98 -7.14 -12.22
CA LEU A 10 12.53 -5.91 -12.80
C LEU A 10 13.96 -5.70 -12.32
N THR A 11 14.88 -5.54 -13.27
CA THR A 11 16.28 -5.14 -13.02
C THR A 11 16.48 -3.66 -13.34
N ALA A 12 17.55 -3.06 -12.81
CA ALA A 12 17.95 -1.69 -13.17
C ALA A 12 18.12 -1.50 -14.69
N SER A 13 18.65 -2.51 -15.39
CA SER A 13 18.81 -2.48 -16.85
C SER A 13 17.50 -2.63 -17.63
N GLY A 14 16.49 -3.31 -17.06
CA GLY A 14 15.18 -3.50 -17.68
C GLY A 14 14.22 -2.31 -17.50
N LEU A 15 14.48 -1.44 -16.51
CA LEU A 15 13.64 -0.29 -16.16
C LEU A 15 13.32 0.64 -17.36
N PRO A 16 14.28 1.03 -18.23
CA PRO A 16 13.98 1.88 -19.39
C PRO A 16 13.00 1.24 -20.38
N ALA A 17 13.13 -0.07 -20.64
CA ALA A 17 12.24 -0.79 -21.54
C ALA A 17 10.82 -0.90 -20.98
N LEU A 18 10.70 -1.16 -19.67
CA LEU A 18 9.42 -1.18 -18.98
C LEU A 18 8.73 0.19 -19.00
N ARG A 19 9.46 1.26 -18.67
CA ARG A 19 8.96 2.64 -18.75
C ARG A 19 8.47 2.98 -20.16
N ALA A 20 9.22 2.60 -21.19
CA ALA A 20 8.81 2.81 -22.58
C ALA A 20 7.51 2.05 -22.91
N GLY A 21 7.37 0.81 -22.45
CA GLY A 21 6.15 0.00 -22.62
C GLY A 21 4.93 0.58 -21.90
N LEU A 22 5.12 1.16 -20.71
CA LEU A 22 4.06 1.77 -19.91
C LEU A 22 3.83 3.26 -20.19
N ALA A 23 4.58 3.87 -21.10
CA ALA A 23 4.45 5.30 -21.41
C ALA A 23 3.08 5.67 -22.02
N ARG A 24 2.38 4.69 -22.61
CA ARG A 24 1.07 4.88 -23.25
C ARG A 24 0.00 4.21 -22.43
N ASP A 25 -1.09 4.93 -22.18
CA ASP A 25 -2.30 4.37 -21.60
C ASP A 25 -2.95 3.45 -22.66
N PRO A 26 -3.20 2.16 -22.36
CA PRO A 26 -3.90 1.25 -23.28
C PRO A 26 -5.39 1.56 -23.41
N TYR A 27 -5.95 2.46 -22.57
CA TYR A 27 -7.35 2.83 -22.65
C TYR A 27 -7.69 3.43 -24.02
N PRO A 28 -8.74 2.93 -24.70
CA PRO A 28 -9.11 3.42 -26.02
C PRO A 28 -9.48 4.90 -25.93
N THR A 29 -8.80 5.76 -26.69
CA THR A 29 -9.14 7.19 -26.70
C THR A 29 -10.54 7.36 -27.28
N PRO A 30 -11.50 8.01 -26.58
CA PRO A 30 -12.87 8.11 -27.08
C PRO A 30 -12.94 8.76 -28.46
N HIS A 31 -13.77 8.19 -29.35
CA HIS A 31 -13.88 8.58 -30.77
C HIS A 31 -14.35 10.03 -31.02
N ARG A 32 -14.80 10.75 -29.99
CA ARG A 32 -15.33 12.11 -30.10
C ARG A 32 -14.48 13.08 -29.28
N LYS A 33 -13.48 13.73 -29.87
CA LYS A 33 -13.07 15.14 -29.62
C LYS A 33 -11.82 15.52 -30.43
N GLY A 34 -11.77 16.80 -30.83
CA GLY A 34 -10.99 17.37 -31.93
C GLY A 34 -9.45 17.24 -31.89
N LEU A 35 -8.84 17.63 -33.02
CA LEU A 35 -7.40 17.65 -33.36
C LEU A 35 -6.44 18.34 -32.36
N LEU A 36 -6.93 18.84 -31.23
CA LEU A 36 -6.21 19.68 -30.27
C LEU A 36 -5.86 19.00 -28.94
N ARG A 37 -6.37 17.79 -28.65
CA ARG A 37 -6.07 17.12 -27.37
C ARG A 37 -4.67 16.47 -27.42
N ARG A 38 -3.74 17.02 -26.64
CA ARG A 38 -2.32 16.60 -26.59
C ARG A 38 -2.00 15.50 -25.56
N ARG A 39 -3.00 15.01 -24.80
CA ARG A 39 -2.86 13.97 -23.77
C ARG A 39 -4.04 13.00 -23.73
N GLY A 40 -3.82 11.80 -23.19
CA GLY A 40 -4.88 10.85 -22.85
C GLY A 40 -5.81 11.39 -21.75
N PRO A 41 -7.05 10.89 -21.66
CA PRO A 41 -7.98 11.26 -20.61
C PRO A 41 -7.52 10.75 -19.24
N THR A 42 -7.90 11.46 -18.18
CA THR A 42 -7.83 10.92 -16.82
C THR A 42 -9.03 10.00 -16.57
N LEU A 43 -8.98 9.20 -15.49
CA LEU A 43 -10.11 8.35 -15.11
C LEU A 43 -11.41 9.15 -14.93
N ALA A 44 -11.34 10.31 -14.28
CA ALA A 44 -12.50 11.19 -14.08
C ALA A 44 -13.06 11.71 -15.42
N GLU A 45 -12.19 12.10 -16.37
CA GLU A 45 -12.62 12.55 -17.69
C GLU A 45 -13.26 11.42 -18.52
N ALA A 46 -12.69 10.22 -18.45
CA ALA A 46 -13.25 9.05 -19.12
C ALA A 46 -14.61 8.66 -18.53
N ALA A 47 -14.73 8.65 -17.20
CA ALA A 47 -15.98 8.39 -16.49
C ALA A 47 -17.10 9.36 -16.93
N ALA A 48 -16.80 10.66 -16.96
CA ALA A 48 -17.77 11.69 -17.34
C ALA A 48 -18.20 11.57 -18.82
N ASP A 49 -17.26 11.27 -19.72
CA ASP A 49 -17.55 11.17 -21.15
C ASP A 49 -18.39 9.91 -21.49
N GLU A 50 -18.14 8.79 -20.78
CA GLU A 50 -18.75 7.49 -21.08
C GLU A 50 -20.02 7.19 -20.27
N LEU A 51 -20.05 7.49 -18.97
CA LEU A 51 -21.15 7.09 -18.08
C LEU A 51 -22.30 8.08 -18.09
N ARG A 52 -22.01 9.39 -18.18
CA ARG A 52 -23.00 10.49 -18.28
C ARG A 52 -24.06 10.51 -17.18
N ASP A 53 -23.80 9.89 -16.03
CA ASP A 53 -24.57 10.00 -14.79
C ASP A 53 -23.58 10.25 -13.64
N PRO A 54 -23.69 11.38 -12.91
CA PRO A 54 -22.77 11.72 -11.83
C PRO A 54 -22.65 10.65 -10.73
N ARG A 55 -23.68 9.83 -10.52
CA ARG A 55 -23.68 8.74 -9.53
C ARG A 55 -22.80 7.59 -9.98
N LEU A 56 -22.87 7.22 -11.26
CA LEU A 56 -22.03 6.18 -11.84
C LEU A 56 -20.57 6.62 -11.94
N GLU A 57 -20.34 7.89 -12.28
CA GLU A 57 -19.01 8.52 -12.23
C GLU A 57 -18.42 8.46 -10.82
N SER A 58 -19.21 8.82 -9.80
CA SER A 58 -18.78 8.76 -8.42
C SER A 58 -18.47 7.34 -7.96
N MET A 59 -19.28 6.36 -8.36
CA MET A 59 -19.04 4.95 -8.06
C MET A 59 -17.72 4.44 -8.66
N LEU A 60 -17.42 4.76 -9.92
CA LEU A 60 -16.17 4.35 -10.57
C LEU A 60 -14.96 5.05 -9.93
N THR A 61 -15.04 6.35 -9.69
CA THR A 61 -13.93 7.12 -9.11
C THR A 61 -13.70 6.80 -7.63
N ALA A 62 -14.72 6.34 -6.89
CA ALA A 62 -14.60 5.84 -5.53
C ALA A 62 -13.70 4.59 -5.44
N LEU A 63 -13.74 3.72 -6.45
CA LEU A 63 -12.89 2.53 -6.51
C LEU A 63 -11.42 2.93 -6.61
N ALA A 64 -11.07 3.89 -7.49
CA ALA A 64 -9.70 4.39 -7.58
C ALA A 64 -9.21 5.00 -6.26
N ASN A 65 -10.06 5.77 -5.56
CA ASN A 65 -9.74 6.30 -4.23
C ASN A 65 -9.41 5.20 -3.21
N SER A 66 -10.07 4.05 -3.28
CA SER A 66 -9.79 2.92 -2.37
C SER A 66 -8.37 2.35 -2.56
N TYR A 67 -7.76 2.55 -3.73
CA TYR A 67 -6.36 2.25 -4.04
C TYR A 67 -5.40 3.43 -3.79
N GLY A 68 -5.87 4.52 -3.16
CA GLY A 68 -5.06 5.70 -2.87
C GLY A 68 -4.83 6.61 -4.08
N LEU A 69 -5.69 6.52 -5.11
CA LEU A 69 -5.59 7.30 -6.34
C LEU A 69 -6.56 8.47 -6.37
N ASP A 70 -6.11 9.63 -6.85
CA ASP A 70 -7.02 10.69 -7.30
C ASP A 70 -7.42 10.45 -8.75
N ALA A 71 -8.71 10.19 -9.01
CA ALA A 71 -9.22 9.92 -10.34
C ALA A 71 -9.05 11.09 -11.33
N ARG A 72 -8.81 12.31 -10.84
CA ARG A 72 -8.52 13.49 -11.68
C ARG A 72 -7.08 13.49 -12.19
N GLU A 73 -6.21 12.71 -11.56
CA GLU A 73 -4.79 12.59 -11.90
C GLU A 73 -4.47 11.26 -12.57
N ALA A 74 -5.15 10.19 -12.14
CA ALA A 74 -4.93 8.83 -12.62
C ALA A 74 -5.26 8.70 -14.11
N PRO A 75 -4.48 7.89 -14.87
CA PRO A 75 -4.79 7.56 -16.25
C PRO A 75 -6.13 6.84 -16.37
N ALA A 76 -6.81 6.96 -17.52
CA ALA A 76 -8.10 6.31 -17.75
C ALA A 76 -8.02 4.78 -17.66
N GLY A 77 -6.86 4.20 -17.98
CA GLY A 77 -6.57 2.77 -17.78
C GLY A 77 -6.80 2.28 -16.34
N ALA A 78 -6.81 3.17 -15.34
CA ALA A 78 -7.18 2.84 -13.95
C ALA A 78 -8.60 2.22 -13.82
N ALA A 79 -9.47 2.37 -14.83
CA ALA A 79 -10.76 1.70 -14.90
C ALA A 79 -10.64 0.16 -14.79
N VAL A 80 -9.48 -0.42 -15.11
CA VAL A 80 -9.19 -1.85 -14.92
C VAL A 80 -9.39 -2.29 -13.47
N LEU A 81 -9.18 -1.41 -12.49
CA LEU A 81 -9.36 -1.73 -11.07
C LEU A 81 -10.81 -2.11 -10.76
N ALA A 82 -11.77 -1.41 -11.38
CA ALA A 82 -13.19 -1.74 -11.26
C ALA A 82 -13.53 -3.08 -11.93
N TYR A 83 -12.93 -3.35 -13.09
CA TYR A 83 -13.07 -4.63 -13.77
C TYR A 83 -12.55 -5.79 -12.90
N VAL A 84 -11.38 -5.63 -12.28
CA VAL A 84 -10.79 -6.67 -11.42
C VAL A 84 -11.69 -6.97 -10.23
N GLU A 85 -12.15 -5.95 -9.49
CA GLU A 85 -13.03 -6.16 -8.34
C GLU A 85 -14.37 -6.78 -8.75
N HIS A 86 -14.99 -6.33 -9.85
CA HIS A 86 -16.26 -6.87 -10.31
C HIS A 86 -16.16 -8.30 -10.85
N THR A 87 -15.06 -8.63 -11.53
CA THR A 87 -14.89 -9.94 -12.20
C THR A 87 -14.42 -11.02 -11.24
N PHE A 88 -13.47 -10.69 -10.35
CA PHE A 88 -12.84 -11.67 -9.46
C PHE A 88 -13.35 -11.59 -8.02
N GLY A 89 -14.11 -10.55 -7.70
CA GLY A 89 -14.67 -10.32 -6.38
C GLY A 89 -13.70 -9.64 -5.42
N SER A 90 -14.23 -9.37 -4.23
CA SER A 90 -13.47 -8.88 -3.07
C SER A 90 -13.59 -9.88 -1.94
N TRP A 91 -12.47 -10.10 -1.25
CA TRP A 91 -12.33 -11.15 -0.24
C TRP A 91 -11.96 -10.54 1.12
N TYR A 92 -12.48 -11.16 2.18
CA TYR A 92 -12.17 -10.80 3.54
C TYR A 92 -11.60 -12.01 4.27
N VAL A 93 -10.51 -11.79 5.01
CA VAL A 93 -9.91 -12.81 5.88
C VAL A 93 -10.61 -12.76 7.23
N ARG A 94 -11.20 -13.88 7.68
CA ARG A 94 -11.74 -13.99 9.03
C ARG A 94 -10.63 -13.75 10.07
N GLY A 95 -10.91 -12.92 11.07
CA GLY A 95 -9.93 -12.33 11.99
C GLY A 95 -9.19 -11.11 11.43
N GLY A 96 -9.56 -10.65 10.23
CA GLY A 96 -8.95 -9.50 9.56
C GLY A 96 -7.54 -9.76 9.04
N MET A 97 -6.87 -8.68 8.64
CA MET A 97 -5.48 -8.73 8.13
C MET A 97 -4.48 -9.22 9.17
N ARG A 98 -4.79 -9.08 10.46
CA ARG A 98 -3.94 -9.60 11.53
C ARG A 98 -3.85 -11.13 11.50
N ALA A 99 -4.98 -11.81 11.33
CA ALA A 99 -5.00 -13.27 11.19
C ALA A 99 -4.22 -13.74 9.95
N PHE A 100 -4.24 -12.97 8.86
CA PHE A 100 -3.39 -13.26 7.70
C PHE A 100 -1.89 -13.14 8.01
N ALA A 101 -1.49 -12.08 8.71
CA ALA A 101 -0.10 -11.89 9.14
C ALA A 101 0.35 -12.99 10.12
N ASP A 102 -0.49 -13.38 11.07
CA ASP A 102 -0.21 -14.46 12.03
C ASP A 102 -0.02 -15.79 11.30
N ALA A 103 -0.87 -16.13 10.33
CA ALA A 103 -0.73 -17.35 9.53
C ALA A 103 0.58 -17.38 8.72
N LEU A 104 1.00 -16.24 8.16
CA LEU A 104 2.29 -16.13 7.48
C LEU A 104 3.47 -16.29 8.44
N TYR A 105 3.41 -15.63 9.60
CA TYR A 105 4.42 -15.75 10.64
C TYR A 105 4.57 -17.20 11.09
N GLU A 106 3.47 -17.87 11.45
CA GLU A 106 3.46 -19.28 11.84
C GLU A 106 4.09 -20.15 10.74
N ARG A 107 3.69 -19.96 9.48
CA ARG A 107 4.23 -20.74 8.38
C ARG A 107 5.72 -20.50 8.15
N CYS A 108 6.20 -19.27 8.30
CA CYS A 108 7.62 -18.94 8.24
C CYS A 108 8.40 -19.63 9.37
N THR A 109 7.90 -19.61 10.60
CA THR A 109 8.56 -20.27 11.73
C THR A 109 8.63 -21.80 11.57
N GLU A 110 7.58 -22.44 11.04
CA GLU A 110 7.61 -23.88 10.68
C GLU A 110 8.67 -24.22 9.64
N ARG A 111 9.07 -23.24 8.81
CA ARG A 111 10.14 -23.37 7.81
C ARG A 111 11.51 -22.95 8.33
N GLY A 112 11.64 -22.64 9.62
CA GLY A 112 12.91 -22.28 10.25
C GLY A 112 13.31 -20.80 10.08
N VAL A 113 12.40 -19.94 9.61
CA VAL A 113 12.65 -18.50 9.54
C VAL A 113 12.66 -17.92 10.95
N GLN A 114 13.69 -17.12 11.25
CA GLN A 114 13.83 -16.41 12.52
C GLN A 114 13.30 -14.98 12.40
N PHE A 115 12.66 -14.49 13.45
CA PHE A 115 12.12 -13.13 13.52
C PHE A 115 12.74 -12.39 14.70
N ARG A 116 13.19 -11.15 14.46
CA ARG A 116 13.69 -10.24 15.49
C ARG A 116 12.87 -8.96 15.45
N PHE A 117 12.00 -8.80 16.43
CA PHE A 117 11.15 -7.61 16.58
C PHE A 117 11.86 -6.53 17.39
N GLY A 118 11.42 -5.28 17.29
CA GLY A 118 12.08 -4.15 17.97
C GLY A 118 13.52 -3.89 17.49
N CYS A 119 13.92 -4.48 16.37
CA CYS A 119 15.27 -4.41 15.81
C CYS A 119 15.24 -3.59 14.52
N GLU A 120 15.30 -2.27 14.63
CA GLU A 120 15.39 -1.39 13.46
C GLU A 120 16.75 -1.56 12.79
N VAL A 121 16.76 -1.89 11.49
CA VAL A 121 17.97 -1.88 10.67
C VAL A 121 18.19 -0.48 10.14
N VAL A 122 19.34 0.12 10.45
CA VAL A 122 19.66 1.52 10.11
C VAL A 122 20.69 1.62 8.98
N GLU A 123 21.35 0.53 8.60
CA GLU A 123 22.29 0.50 7.47
C GLU A 123 22.39 -0.88 6.83
N VAL A 124 22.48 -0.91 5.50
CA VAL A 124 22.93 -2.08 4.73
C VAL A 124 24.43 -1.92 4.43
N ALA A 125 25.25 -2.82 4.96
CA ALA A 125 26.69 -2.81 4.73
C ALA A 125 27.02 -3.33 3.34
N THR A 126 27.90 -2.62 2.64
CA THR A 126 28.36 -3.00 1.29
C THR A 126 29.87 -2.91 1.18
N GLU A 127 30.46 -3.80 0.40
CA GLU A 127 31.89 -3.85 0.08
C GLU A 127 32.05 -4.37 -1.35
N ASP A 128 32.92 -3.74 -2.15
CA ASP A 128 33.16 -4.10 -3.56
C ASP A 128 31.87 -4.24 -4.41
N GLY A 129 30.86 -3.41 -4.13
CA GLY A 129 29.58 -3.43 -4.84
C GLY A 129 28.64 -4.59 -4.48
N ALA A 130 28.95 -5.33 -3.40
CA ALA A 130 28.12 -6.42 -2.89
C ALA A 130 27.69 -6.18 -1.44
N VAL A 131 26.53 -6.73 -1.05
CA VAL A 131 26.08 -6.75 0.34
C VAL A 131 27.03 -7.59 1.20
N ARG A 132 27.29 -7.11 2.42
CA ARG A 132 28.02 -7.85 3.46
C ARG A 132 27.18 -8.15 4.69
N GLY A 133 26.11 -7.41 4.91
CA GLY A 133 25.30 -7.54 6.11
C GLY A 133 24.42 -6.35 6.38
N VAL A 134 23.85 -6.32 7.58
CA VAL A 134 23.00 -5.22 8.07
C VAL A 134 23.48 -4.74 9.43
N ARG A 135 23.27 -3.45 9.72
CA ARG A 135 23.53 -2.86 11.03
C ARG A 135 22.21 -2.50 11.72
N PRO A 136 21.91 -3.09 12.87
CA PRO A 136 20.79 -2.64 13.69
C PRO A 136 21.10 -1.30 14.38
N ALA A 137 20.05 -0.59 14.81
CA ALA A 137 20.17 0.60 15.63
C ALA A 137 20.86 0.26 16.97
N SER A 138 21.74 1.16 17.44
CA SER A 138 22.40 0.98 18.73
C SER A 138 21.37 1.02 19.86
N GLY A 139 21.35 -0.01 20.72
CA GLY A 139 20.40 -0.11 21.83
C GLY A 139 19.05 -0.74 21.46
N ALA A 140 18.91 -1.30 20.24
CA ALA A 140 17.81 -2.20 19.94
C ALA A 140 17.77 -3.30 21.01
N PRO A 141 16.65 -3.49 21.73
CA PRO A 141 16.56 -4.51 22.77
C PRO A 141 16.87 -5.87 22.15
N GLY A 142 17.96 -6.50 22.60
CA GLY A 142 18.19 -7.91 22.37
C GLY A 142 17.14 -8.69 23.14
N ASP A 143 16.06 -9.06 22.46
CA ASP A 143 15.04 -10.01 22.86
C ASP A 143 14.34 -9.74 24.22
N ALA A 144 13.15 -9.14 24.16
CA ALA A 144 12.02 -9.46 25.06
C ALA A 144 10.77 -8.64 24.70
N GLU A 145 10.28 -8.72 23.45
CA GLU A 145 8.89 -8.33 23.20
C GLU A 145 8.10 -9.56 22.77
N ARG A 146 7.08 -9.87 23.57
CA ARG A 146 6.26 -11.07 23.49
C ARG A 146 5.58 -11.08 22.14
N ALA A 147 5.91 -12.05 21.28
CA ALA A 147 5.19 -12.25 20.03
C ALA A 147 3.68 -12.30 20.32
N PRO A 148 2.85 -11.58 19.58
CA PRO A 148 1.44 -11.53 19.87
C PRO A 148 0.84 -12.91 19.58
N GLY A 149 0.29 -13.55 20.62
CA GLY A 149 -0.10 -14.98 20.61
C GLY A 149 0.64 -15.86 21.62
N GLY A 150 1.58 -15.31 22.41
CA GLY A 150 2.12 -15.97 23.60
C GLY A 150 3.11 -17.11 23.33
N ARG A 151 3.64 -17.23 22.12
CA ARG A 151 4.74 -18.15 21.81
C ARG A 151 6.07 -17.41 22.00
N GLU A 152 6.96 -17.97 22.81
CA GLU A 152 8.30 -17.42 23.03
C GLU A 152 9.08 -17.44 21.70
N SER A 153 9.58 -16.27 21.28
CA SER A 153 10.53 -16.20 20.17
C SER A 153 11.86 -16.74 20.69
N ALA A 154 12.23 -17.94 20.25
CA ALA A 154 13.50 -18.55 20.61
C ALA A 154 14.62 -17.97 19.72
N SER A 155 15.17 -16.82 20.11
CA SER A 155 16.55 -16.45 19.76
C SER A 155 17.32 -16.29 21.07
N ARG A 156 18.41 -17.05 21.20
CA ARG A 156 19.20 -17.14 22.43
C ARG A 156 20.68 -16.86 22.17
N ASP A 157 21.00 -16.16 21.09
CA ASP A 157 22.35 -15.74 20.76
C ASP A 157 22.43 -14.21 20.79
N LEU A 158 22.85 -13.74 21.96
CA LEU A 158 23.18 -12.35 22.27
C LEU A 158 24.43 -11.95 21.49
N LEU A 159 24.28 -11.12 20.46
CA LEU A 159 25.40 -10.33 19.94
C LEU A 159 25.51 -9.05 20.78
N THR A 160 26.56 -8.96 21.59
CA THR A 160 26.90 -7.78 22.39
C THR A 160 27.23 -6.60 21.47
N PRO A 161 26.58 -5.42 21.56
CA PRO A 161 26.82 -4.30 20.66
C PRO A 161 28.24 -3.71 20.77
N GLY A 162 28.92 -3.58 19.64
CA GLY A 162 30.19 -2.90 19.44
C GLY A 162 30.14 -2.00 18.19
N PRO A 163 31.03 -1.00 18.07
CA PRO A 163 30.96 0.07 17.05
C PRO A 163 31.21 -0.37 15.59
N GLN A 164 31.46 -1.66 15.35
CA GLN A 164 31.65 -2.27 14.02
C GLN A 164 30.72 -3.47 13.79
N ASN A 165 29.68 -3.65 14.60
CA ASN A 165 28.85 -4.85 14.56
C ASN A 165 27.85 -4.81 13.40
N PHE A 166 28.22 -5.47 12.31
CA PHE A 166 27.30 -5.87 11.25
C PHE A 166 26.91 -7.33 11.43
N GLU A 167 25.64 -7.63 11.20
CA GLU A 167 25.16 -9.00 11.08
C GLU A 167 25.40 -9.45 9.65
N PRO A 168 26.27 -10.46 9.42
CA PRO A 168 26.65 -10.86 8.07
C PRO A 168 25.46 -11.46 7.32
N ALA A 169 25.33 -11.12 6.04
CA ALA A 169 24.29 -11.64 5.17
C ALA A 169 24.78 -11.75 3.73
N ASP A 170 24.47 -12.88 3.08
CA ASP A 170 24.76 -13.09 1.66
C ASP A 170 23.78 -12.33 0.75
N ALA A 171 22.56 -12.09 1.25
CA ALA A 171 21.54 -11.30 0.59
C ALA A 171 20.71 -10.52 1.60
N VAL A 172 20.27 -9.31 1.21
CA VAL A 172 19.41 -8.44 2.00
C VAL A 172 18.19 -8.07 1.16
N VAL A 173 17.01 -8.27 1.74
CA VAL A 173 15.72 -7.96 1.12
C VAL A 173 15.05 -6.82 1.90
N VAL A 174 14.75 -5.72 1.21
CA VAL A 174 14.15 -4.53 1.81
C VAL A 174 12.70 -4.38 1.37
N GLY A 175 11.78 -4.37 2.33
CA GLY A 175 10.33 -4.18 2.09
C GLY A 175 9.84 -2.73 2.18
N GLY A 176 10.66 -1.83 2.73
CA GLY A 176 10.33 -0.43 2.95
C GLY A 176 10.53 0.44 1.71
N ALA A 177 10.02 1.68 1.78
CA ALA A 177 10.19 2.67 0.72
C ALA A 177 11.65 3.15 0.55
N ARG A 178 12.47 3.01 1.59
CA ARG A 178 13.88 3.43 1.63
C ARG A 178 14.78 2.25 1.98
N VAL A 179 16.02 2.28 1.48
CA VAL A 179 17.08 1.38 1.92
C VAL A 179 17.80 2.05 3.10
N PRO A 180 17.96 1.37 4.25
CA PRO A 180 18.66 1.94 5.39
C PRO A 180 20.11 2.31 5.08
N GLY A 181 20.56 3.48 5.55
CA GLY A 181 21.96 3.93 5.48
C GLY A 181 22.49 4.33 4.10
N SER A 182 21.70 4.21 3.03
CA SER A 182 22.15 4.62 1.70
C SER A 182 22.10 6.16 1.56
N ALA A 183 23.27 6.82 1.55
CA ALA A 183 23.39 8.25 1.19
C ALA A 183 23.19 8.51 -0.32
N ALA A 184 23.23 7.45 -1.13
CA ALA A 184 22.94 7.44 -2.55
C ALA A 184 21.58 6.75 -2.77
N GLU A 185 20.58 7.32 -3.45
CA GLU A 185 20.61 8.42 -4.41
C GLU A 185 19.41 9.35 -4.21
N ALA A 186 19.69 10.64 -4.00
CA ALA A 186 18.74 11.76 -4.15
C ALA A 186 18.21 11.93 -5.61
N GLY A 187 18.18 10.84 -6.39
CA GLY A 187 17.74 10.76 -7.78
C GLY A 187 16.76 9.61 -8.06
N GLU A 188 16.52 8.70 -7.12
CA GLU A 188 15.50 7.64 -7.23
C GLU A 188 14.63 7.62 -5.97
N ASP A 189 13.98 8.75 -5.68
CA ASP A 189 12.90 8.78 -4.69
C ASP A 189 11.78 7.82 -5.14
N ALA A 190 11.69 6.66 -4.47
CA ALA A 190 10.59 5.70 -4.65
C ALA A 190 9.19 6.33 -4.44
N THR A 191 9.16 7.50 -3.77
CA THR A 191 7.98 8.34 -3.50
C THR A 191 7.74 9.43 -4.53
N ALA A 192 8.76 9.94 -5.25
CA ALA A 192 8.62 11.16 -6.06
C ALA A 192 7.90 10.97 -7.40
N ALA A 193 7.86 9.73 -7.92
CA ALA A 193 7.36 9.46 -9.27
C ALA A 193 5.83 9.29 -9.37
N VAL A 194 5.09 9.24 -8.25
CA VAL A 194 3.65 8.94 -8.26
C VAL A 194 2.89 9.85 -7.30
N PRO A 195 1.80 10.50 -7.74
CA PRO A 195 0.84 11.08 -6.82
C PRO A 195 0.18 9.95 -6.01
N ALA A 196 0.73 9.68 -4.83
CA ALA A 196 0.15 8.74 -3.87
C ALA A 196 -0.56 9.56 -2.78
N LEU A 197 -1.72 9.07 -2.36
CA LEU A 197 -2.38 9.57 -1.16
C LEU A 197 -1.96 8.75 0.05
N SER A 198 -2.03 9.39 1.22
CA SER A 198 -2.04 8.68 2.49
C SER A 198 -3.48 8.33 2.88
N ARG A 199 -3.67 7.81 4.08
CA ARG A 199 -4.96 7.39 4.63
C ARG A 199 -5.09 7.79 6.09
N LEU A 200 -6.29 8.19 6.46
CA LEU A 200 -6.70 8.31 7.85
C LEU A 200 -7.72 7.20 8.10
N THR A 201 -7.50 6.46 9.17
CA THR A 201 -8.35 5.33 9.58
C THR A 201 -8.87 5.59 10.98
N VAL A 202 -10.18 5.44 11.19
CA VAL A 202 -10.81 5.51 12.51
C VAL A 202 -11.33 4.12 12.85
N LEU A 203 -10.78 3.54 13.91
CA LEU A 203 -11.19 2.24 14.46
C LEU A 203 -12.23 2.52 15.54
N LEU A 204 -13.44 1.97 15.39
CA LEU A 204 -14.55 2.19 16.30
C LEU A 204 -14.86 0.91 17.06
N ALA A 205 -14.91 1.00 18.39
CA ALA A 205 -15.56 0.02 19.24
C ALA A 205 -16.98 0.51 19.56
N LEU A 206 -17.98 -0.30 19.24
CA LEU A 206 -19.38 0.06 19.29
C LEU A 206 -20.14 -0.81 20.30
N ARG A 207 -21.04 -0.18 21.05
CA ARG A 207 -22.06 -0.85 21.85
C ARG A 207 -23.21 -1.34 20.98
N GLY A 208 -23.82 -2.44 21.38
CA GLY A 208 -24.97 -3.04 20.73
C GLY A 208 -24.55 -3.98 19.61
N ALA A 209 -25.41 -4.96 19.34
CA ALA A 209 -25.21 -5.92 18.27
C ALA A 209 -25.15 -5.25 16.89
N ARG A 210 -24.37 -5.84 15.98
CA ARG A 210 -24.42 -5.52 14.56
C ARG A 210 -25.81 -5.86 14.01
N PRO A 211 -26.57 -4.91 13.43
CA PRO A 211 -27.88 -5.20 12.84
C PRO A 211 -27.78 -6.26 11.73
N ALA A 212 -28.81 -7.09 11.64
CA ALA A 212 -28.98 -8.03 10.54
C ALA A 212 -28.90 -7.31 9.19
N ASP A 213 -28.39 -8.00 8.16
CA ASP A 213 -28.24 -7.49 6.79
C ASP A 213 -27.35 -6.25 6.63
N THR A 214 -26.61 -5.85 7.66
CA THR A 214 -25.58 -4.81 7.55
C THR A 214 -24.60 -5.20 6.42
N PRO A 215 -24.30 -4.31 5.46
CA PRO A 215 -23.29 -4.59 4.44
C PRO A 215 -21.88 -4.71 5.05
N HIS A 216 -21.04 -5.57 4.48
CA HIS A 216 -19.63 -5.65 4.89
C HIS A 216 -18.88 -4.34 4.62
N ARG A 217 -19.10 -3.74 3.46
CA ARG A 217 -18.48 -2.49 3.00
C ARG A 217 -19.57 -1.52 2.56
N THR A 218 -19.54 -0.30 3.09
CA THR A 218 -20.36 0.82 2.65
C THR A 218 -19.45 1.95 2.17
N VAL A 219 -19.76 2.54 1.02
CA VAL A 219 -19.07 3.73 0.51
C VAL A 219 -20.01 4.91 0.66
N VAL A 220 -19.64 5.86 1.50
CA VAL A 220 -20.41 7.07 1.79
C VAL A 220 -19.85 8.21 0.95
N HIS A 221 -20.65 8.69 0.01
CA HIS A 221 -20.33 9.87 -0.80
C HIS A 221 -20.69 11.14 -0.03
N ARG A 222 -19.67 11.88 0.37
CA ARG A 222 -19.82 13.00 1.31
C ARG A 222 -19.98 14.32 0.58
N ALA A 223 -20.87 15.18 1.08
CA ALA A 223 -21.11 16.50 0.50
C ALA A 223 -19.91 17.45 0.67
N ASP A 224 -19.16 17.33 1.77
CA ASP A 224 -17.99 18.17 2.06
C ASP A 224 -16.74 17.79 1.25
N ALA A 225 -16.68 16.55 0.76
CA ALA A 225 -15.60 16.06 -0.09
C ALA A 225 -16.11 15.10 -1.21
N PRO A 226 -16.77 15.63 -2.25
CA PRO A 226 -17.45 14.82 -3.27
C PRO A 226 -16.56 13.86 -4.05
N THR A 227 -15.26 14.13 -4.12
CA THR A 227 -14.27 13.32 -4.84
C THR A 227 -13.54 12.30 -3.96
N ARG A 228 -13.78 12.30 -2.65
CA ARG A 228 -13.08 11.47 -1.65
C ARG A 228 -14.09 10.81 -0.71
N PRO A 229 -14.74 9.73 -1.16
CA PRO A 229 -15.75 9.07 -0.36
C PRO A 229 -15.14 8.40 0.87
N LEU A 230 -15.94 8.29 1.92
CA LEU A 230 -15.62 7.54 3.13
C LEU A 230 -15.93 6.05 2.90
N THR A 231 -14.97 5.17 3.15
CA THR A 231 -15.23 3.72 3.20
C THR A 231 -15.48 3.30 4.65
N VAL A 232 -16.59 2.62 4.90
CA VAL A 232 -16.95 2.04 6.19
C VAL A 232 -16.96 0.52 6.06
N LEU A 233 -16.11 -0.16 6.84
CA LEU A 233 -16.07 -1.62 6.92
C LEU A 233 -16.70 -2.09 8.22
N ARG A 234 -17.67 -3.00 8.10
CA ARG A 234 -18.44 -3.62 9.19
C ARG A 234 -18.55 -5.13 8.95
N PRO A 235 -17.41 -5.85 8.95
CA PRO A 235 -17.39 -7.30 8.78
C PRO A 235 -18.31 -8.01 9.78
N ASP A 236 -19.05 -9.02 9.33
CA ASP A 236 -19.77 -9.92 10.23
C ASP A 236 -18.83 -11.01 10.74
N ASP A 237 -17.93 -10.60 11.63
CA ASP A 237 -16.86 -11.46 12.12
C ASP A 237 -16.83 -11.49 13.65
N PRO A 238 -17.27 -12.60 14.27
CA PRO A 238 -17.21 -12.75 15.72
C PRO A 238 -15.80 -12.60 16.31
N ALA A 239 -14.74 -12.84 15.52
CA ALA A 239 -13.37 -12.69 15.99
C ALA A 239 -12.97 -11.23 16.27
N LEU A 240 -13.77 -10.26 15.81
CA LEU A 240 -13.50 -8.82 15.99
C LEU A 240 -14.29 -8.19 17.13
N ARG A 241 -15.07 -8.97 17.88
CA ARG A 241 -15.88 -8.47 18.99
C ARG A 241 -15.74 -9.37 20.23
N PRO A 242 -15.85 -8.81 21.44
CA PRO A 242 -15.79 -9.60 22.67
C PRO A 242 -17.01 -10.51 22.86
N ASP A 243 -18.20 -10.06 22.41
CA ASP A 243 -19.47 -10.78 22.52
C ASP A 243 -20.49 -10.22 21.50
N ASP A 244 -21.71 -10.77 21.48
CA ASP A 244 -22.79 -10.36 20.56
C ASP A 244 -23.44 -9.01 20.91
N ALA A 245 -23.14 -8.43 22.06
CA ALA A 245 -23.61 -7.11 22.46
C ALA A 245 -22.69 -5.97 22.00
N HIS A 246 -21.66 -6.28 21.21
CA HIS A 246 -20.68 -5.31 20.70
C HIS A 246 -20.44 -5.46 19.20
N GLU A 247 -19.89 -4.43 18.59
CA GLU A 247 -19.51 -4.41 17.19
C GLU A 247 -18.22 -3.60 17.00
N SER A 248 -17.45 -3.92 15.96
CA SER A 248 -16.35 -3.10 15.48
C SER A 248 -16.68 -2.50 14.11
N ALA A 249 -16.28 -1.26 13.86
CA ALA A 249 -16.34 -0.65 12.53
C ALA A 249 -15.04 0.08 12.21
N VAL A 250 -14.66 0.12 10.93
CA VAL A 250 -13.49 0.85 10.45
C VAL A 250 -13.90 1.88 9.41
N LEU A 251 -13.61 3.15 9.68
CA LEU A 251 -13.84 4.26 8.76
C LEU A 251 -12.50 4.62 8.13
N SER A 252 -12.46 4.82 6.81
CA SER A 252 -11.22 5.20 6.12
C SER A 252 -11.45 6.14 4.96
N VAL A 253 -10.55 7.11 4.79
CA VAL A 253 -10.54 8.06 3.68
C VAL A 253 -9.11 8.24 3.16
N ALA A 254 -8.97 8.40 1.84
CA ALA A 254 -7.71 8.81 1.25
C ALA A 254 -7.55 10.34 1.36
N LEU A 255 -6.36 10.81 1.71
CA LEU A 255 -6.07 12.24 1.89
C LEU A 255 -4.61 12.55 1.57
N ARG A 256 -4.30 13.83 1.37
CA ARG A 256 -2.92 14.29 1.40
C ARG A 256 -2.44 14.35 2.86
N PRO A 257 -1.16 14.05 3.14
CA PRO A 257 -0.65 13.97 4.51
C PRO A 257 -0.91 15.22 5.37
N ASP A 258 -0.83 16.42 4.77
CA ASP A 258 -1.04 17.71 5.42
C ASP A 258 -2.47 17.91 5.96
N GLU A 259 -3.46 17.19 5.42
CA GLU A 259 -4.88 17.36 5.79
C GLU A 259 -5.22 16.77 7.16
N ALA A 260 -4.36 15.92 7.72
CA ALA A 260 -4.49 15.37 9.08
C ALA A 260 -3.21 15.59 9.90
N ASP A 261 -2.48 16.67 9.63
CA ASP A 261 -1.28 17.01 10.41
C ASP A 261 -1.66 17.47 11.82
N GLY A 262 -1.29 16.65 12.80
CA GLY A 262 -1.50 16.91 14.22
C GLY A 262 -2.78 16.29 14.78
N GLU A 263 -2.74 15.98 16.08
CA GLU A 263 -3.78 15.26 16.79
C GLU A 263 -5.16 15.93 16.70
N GLU A 264 -5.20 17.26 16.83
CA GLU A 264 -6.45 18.02 16.79
C GLU A 264 -7.08 18.03 15.38
N ALA A 265 -6.28 18.13 14.33
CA ALA A 265 -6.77 18.08 12.95
C ALA A 265 -7.32 16.69 12.60
N ALA A 266 -6.59 15.64 12.99
CA ALA A 266 -7.01 14.26 12.84
C ALA A 266 -8.30 13.96 13.61
N ALA A 267 -8.41 14.41 14.87
CA ALA A 267 -9.61 14.25 15.68
C ALA A 267 -10.84 14.92 15.06
N ARG A 268 -10.71 16.19 14.62
CA ARG A 268 -11.80 16.90 13.93
C ARG A 268 -12.22 16.22 12.63
N LEU A 269 -11.26 15.65 11.88
CA LEU A 269 -11.60 14.90 10.68
C LEU A 269 -12.33 13.60 11.06
N ALA A 270 -11.88 12.87 12.09
CA ALA A 270 -12.56 11.68 12.58
C ALA A 270 -14.01 11.95 13.04
N ASP A 271 -14.26 13.09 13.70
CA ASP A 271 -15.62 13.54 14.06
C ASP A 271 -16.48 13.70 12.81
N ARG A 272 -16.00 14.48 11.82
CA ARG A 272 -16.72 14.69 10.54
C ARG A 272 -16.97 13.38 9.79
N LEU A 273 -16.04 12.43 9.83
CA LEU A 273 -16.24 11.12 9.20
C LEU A 273 -17.34 10.31 9.90
N THR A 274 -17.41 10.38 11.22
CA THR A 274 -18.45 9.72 12.01
C THR A 274 -19.82 10.37 11.76
N GLU A 275 -19.88 11.70 11.76
CA GLU A 275 -21.09 12.47 11.40
C GLU A 275 -21.56 12.15 9.98
N ALA A 276 -20.63 12.02 9.03
CA ALA A 276 -20.97 11.65 7.66
C ALA A 276 -21.53 10.23 7.55
N ALA A 277 -21.01 9.28 8.33
CA ALA A 277 -21.56 7.93 8.41
C ALA A 277 -22.99 7.95 8.99
N ASP A 278 -23.23 8.74 10.03
CA ASP A 278 -24.55 8.88 10.67
C ASP A 278 -25.56 9.58 9.75
N ALA A 279 -25.14 10.64 9.05
CA ALA A 279 -25.96 11.32 8.04
C ALA A 279 -26.34 10.40 6.88
N ALA A 280 -25.52 9.37 6.59
CA ALA A 280 -25.82 8.32 5.63
C ALA A 280 -26.73 7.20 6.21
N GLY A 281 -27.20 7.34 7.46
CA GLY A 281 -28.10 6.41 8.12
C GLY A 281 -27.43 5.23 8.81
N LEU A 282 -26.10 5.26 9.01
CA LEU A 282 -25.38 4.14 9.65
C LEU A 282 -25.48 4.13 11.18
N ALA A 283 -25.84 5.26 11.80
CA ALA A 283 -26.09 5.41 13.24
C ALA A 283 -24.99 4.80 14.13
N LEU A 284 -23.74 5.11 13.83
CA LEU A 284 -22.55 4.66 14.53
C LEU A 284 -22.21 5.55 15.72
N GLY A 285 -22.37 6.87 15.61
CA GLY A 285 -21.85 7.85 16.57
C GLY A 285 -22.33 7.63 18.01
N GLU A 286 -23.65 7.46 18.21
CA GLU A 286 -24.24 7.21 19.54
C GLU A 286 -23.82 5.87 20.16
N ARG A 287 -23.30 4.94 19.34
CA ARG A 287 -22.86 3.61 19.77
C ARG A 287 -21.38 3.57 20.16
N VAL A 288 -20.60 4.60 19.85
CA VAL A 288 -19.14 4.61 20.11
C VAL A 288 -18.87 4.51 21.61
N LEU A 289 -18.17 3.45 22.01
CA LEU A 289 -17.61 3.29 23.36
C LEU A 289 -16.26 3.98 23.47
N TRP A 290 -15.42 3.76 22.46
CA TRP A 290 -14.13 4.41 22.28
C TRP A 290 -13.73 4.29 20.80
N ARG A 291 -12.76 5.11 20.40
CA ARG A 291 -12.18 5.08 19.07
C ARG A 291 -10.67 5.23 19.13
N GLU A 292 -10.00 4.73 18.09
CA GLU A 292 -8.60 5.02 17.79
C GLU A 292 -8.50 5.68 16.41
N VAL A 293 -7.70 6.72 16.30
CA VAL A 293 -7.46 7.43 15.03
C VAL A 293 -6.03 7.15 14.59
N ARG A 294 -5.88 6.58 13.39
CA ARG A 294 -4.59 6.30 12.74
C ARG A 294 -4.38 7.30 11.62
N THR A 295 -3.31 8.08 11.73
CA THR A 295 -2.95 9.19 10.86
C THR A 295 -1.84 8.81 9.86
N PRO A 296 -1.55 9.66 8.86
CA PRO A 296 -0.37 9.50 8.02
C PRO A 296 0.94 9.35 8.82
N ARG A 297 1.11 10.09 9.93
CA ARG A 297 2.29 9.95 10.79
C ARG A 297 2.39 8.57 11.44
N ASP A 298 1.26 8.00 11.85
CA ASP A 298 1.23 6.66 12.41
C ASP A 298 1.63 5.61 11.36
N ILE A 299 1.16 5.77 10.12
CA ILE A 299 1.56 4.91 9.00
C ILE A 299 3.07 5.02 8.76
N GLU A 300 3.62 6.23 8.74
CA GLU A 300 5.07 6.45 8.57
C GLU A 300 5.87 5.80 9.70
N ALA A 301 5.46 5.99 10.94
CA ALA A 301 6.13 5.40 12.11
C ALA A 301 6.12 3.87 12.09
N GLU A 302 5.01 3.25 11.66
CA GLU A 302 4.87 1.79 11.65
C GLU A 302 5.50 1.10 10.43
N THR A 303 5.54 1.78 9.29
CA THR A 303 5.93 1.16 8.01
C THR A 303 7.21 1.73 7.41
N GLY A 304 7.71 2.85 7.93
CA GLY A 304 8.80 3.61 7.33
C GLY A 304 8.45 4.25 5.99
N ALA A 305 7.17 4.28 5.60
CA ALA A 305 6.71 4.92 4.38
C ALA A 305 6.69 6.46 4.57
N PRO A 306 7.49 7.22 3.81
CA PRO A 306 7.57 8.67 3.98
C PRO A 306 6.20 9.33 3.84
N ASP A 307 5.92 10.30 4.72
CA ASP A 307 4.64 11.02 4.82
C ASP A 307 3.41 10.10 4.98
N GLY A 308 3.60 8.84 5.37
CA GLY A 308 2.54 7.85 5.52
C GLY A 308 1.87 7.45 4.21
N LEU A 309 2.55 7.63 3.08
CA LEU A 309 1.97 7.35 1.77
C LEU A 309 1.61 5.87 1.64
N VAL A 310 0.53 5.59 0.92
CA VAL A 310 0.12 4.20 0.60
C VAL A 310 0.54 3.88 -0.83
N PRO A 311 1.29 2.80 -1.08
CA PRO A 311 1.70 2.46 -2.42
C PRO A 311 0.49 2.07 -3.27
N ALA A 312 0.30 2.82 -4.36
CA ALA A 312 -0.66 2.50 -5.41
C ALA A 312 -0.16 1.38 -6.35
N PRO A 313 -1.07 0.65 -7.03
CA PRO A 313 -0.69 -0.26 -8.10
C PRO A 313 0.01 0.48 -9.25
N ALA A 314 0.91 -0.20 -9.96
CA ALA A 314 1.51 0.36 -11.17
C ALA A 314 0.45 0.45 -12.28
N LEU A 315 0.35 1.63 -12.89
CA LEU A 315 -0.58 1.90 -13.99
C LEU A 315 0.17 2.43 -15.22
N ALA A 316 -0.26 1.96 -16.39
CA ALA A 316 0.23 2.44 -17.66
C ALA A 316 -0.36 3.82 -18.00
N GLY A 317 0.41 4.63 -18.71
CA GLY A 317 0.01 5.96 -19.17
C GLY A 317 0.53 7.11 -18.30
N PRO A 318 0.47 8.33 -18.82
CA PRO A 318 0.89 9.52 -18.10
C PRO A 318 -0.13 9.90 -17.03
N TRP A 319 0.37 10.40 -15.90
CA TRP A 319 -0.45 11.02 -14.86
C TRP A 319 -0.67 12.51 -15.17
N ALA A 320 -1.84 13.04 -14.83
CA ALA A 320 -2.07 14.47 -14.84
C ALA A 320 -1.60 15.10 -13.51
N ARG A 321 -1.10 16.33 -13.55
CA ARG A 321 -0.83 17.16 -12.35
C ARG A 321 -1.88 18.26 -12.20
N ASP A 322 -2.01 18.75 -10.97
CA ASP A 322 -2.85 19.89 -10.61
C ASP A 322 -2.62 21.06 -11.60
N GLY A 323 -3.70 21.56 -12.22
CA GLY A 323 -3.64 22.50 -13.35
C GLY A 323 -3.65 21.87 -14.76
N GLY A 324 -3.88 20.56 -14.88
CA GLY A 324 -4.22 19.89 -16.15
C GLY A 324 -3.05 19.60 -17.10
N ARG A 325 -1.81 19.87 -16.67
CA ARG A 325 -0.60 19.49 -17.42
C ARG A 325 -0.31 18.01 -17.18
N ALA A 326 -0.24 17.22 -18.25
CA ALA A 326 0.27 15.85 -18.18
C ALA A 326 1.76 15.88 -17.86
N VAL A 327 2.17 15.10 -16.87
CA VAL A 327 3.60 14.79 -16.68
C VAL A 327 3.89 13.57 -17.55
N ARG A 328 4.82 13.72 -18.51
CA ARG A 328 5.32 12.63 -19.35
C ARG A 328 6.40 11.82 -18.63
N GLU A 329 6.26 11.61 -17.33
CA GLU A 329 7.09 10.63 -16.62
C GLU A 329 6.48 9.26 -16.94
N ALA A 330 7.17 8.53 -17.80
CA ALA A 330 6.68 7.35 -18.50
C ALA A 330 6.33 6.22 -17.53
N GLY A 331 5.03 5.98 -17.29
CA GLY A 331 4.51 4.88 -16.46
C GLY A 331 4.94 4.97 -14.99
N SER A 332 4.01 4.83 -14.06
CA SER A 332 4.36 4.76 -12.63
C SER A 332 5.04 3.42 -12.34
N VAL A 333 6.34 3.30 -12.62
CA VAL A 333 7.13 2.11 -12.38
C VAL A 333 7.81 2.23 -11.03
N ARG A 334 7.54 1.27 -10.14
CA ARG A 334 8.24 1.16 -8.86
C ARG A 334 9.71 0.78 -9.04
N PRO A 335 10.57 1.07 -8.06
CA PRO A 335 11.95 0.59 -8.05
C PRO A 335 12.09 -0.88 -8.46
N PRO A 336 13.13 -1.23 -9.23
CA PRO A 336 13.46 -2.61 -9.58
C PRO A 336 13.58 -3.54 -8.37
N ASN A 337 13.31 -4.84 -8.58
CA ASN A 337 13.47 -5.86 -7.56
C ASN A 337 14.94 -6.09 -7.20
N SER A 338 15.87 -5.93 -8.16
CA SER A 338 17.31 -5.99 -7.91
C SER A 338 17.94 -4.60 -7.96
N ALA A 339 18.80 -4.29 -6.99
CA ALA A 339 19.60 -3.07 -6.99
C ALA A 339 20.89 -3.26 -7.81
N ALA A 340 21.62 -2.16 -8.05
CA ALA A 340 22.96 -2.23 -8.63
C ALA A 340 23.96 -2.95 -7.71
N THR A 341 23.72 -2.91 -6.39
CA THR A 341 24.48 -3.65 -5.40
C THR A 341 24.10 -5.14 -5.43
N LYS A 342 25.09 -6.01 -5.66
CA LYS A 342 24.88 -7.47 -5.67
C LYS A 342 24.37 -7.95 -4.32
N GLY A 343 23.34 -8.80 -4.32
CA GLY A 343 22.73 -9.34 -3.10
C GLY A 343 21.74 -8.38 -2.42
N LEU A 344 21.49 -7.19 -2.96
CA LEU A 344 20.47 -6.26 -2.44
C LEU A 344 19.21 -6.32 -3.30
N TYR A 345 18.09 -6.65 -2.66
CA TYR A 345 16.79 -6.80 -3.31
C TYR A 345 15.72 -5.93 -2.64
N ARG A 346 14.71 -5.54 -3.43
CA ARG A 346 13.54 -4.77 -2.99
C ARG A 346 12.27 -5.57 -3.21
N VAL A 347 11.40 -5.59 -2.20
CA VAL A 347 10.14 -6.35 -2.20
C VAL A 347 8.98 -5.48 -1.70
N GLY A 348 7.75 -5.91 -1.99
CA GLY A 348 6.55 -5.34 -1.39
C GLY A 348 5.95 -4.21 -2.23
N GLY A 349 5.06 -3.41 -1.62
CA GLY A 349 4.27 -2.40 -2.33
C GLY A 349 5.10 -1.26 -2.91
N TRP A 350 6.29 -1.02 -2.37
CA TRP A 350 7.23 0.01 -2.81
C TRP A 350 8.25 -0.50 -3.84
N ALA A 351 8.15 -1.75 -4.25
CA ALA A 351 8.97 -2.36 -5.30
C ALA A 351 8.09 -2.81 -6.47
N HIS A 352 8.72 -3.15 -7.58
CA HIS A 352 8.05 -3.82 -8.68
C HIS A 352 7.35 -5.12 -8.19
N PRO A 353 6.10 -5.41 -8.60
CA PRO A 353 5.29 -4.71 -9.60
C PRO A 353 4.44 -3.54 -9.09
N GLY A 354 4.26 -3.33 -7.79
CA GLY A 354 3.44 -2.22 -7.29
C GLY A 354 2.75 -2.48 -5.96
N GLY A 355 1.89 -1.54 -5.58
CA GLY A 355 1.13 -1.58 -4.34
C GLY A 355 -0.04 -2.56 -4.31
N GLY A 356 -0.46 -2.90 -3.09
CA GLY A 356 -1.53 -3.87 -2.79
C GLY A 356 -1.00 -5.23 -2.38
N ALA A 357 -1.75 -5.95 -1.54
CA ALA A 357 -1.31 -7.22 -0.94
C ALA A 357 -0.95 -8.30 -1.99
N ALA A 358 -1.71 -8.38 -3.08
CA ALA A 358 -1.44 -9.31 -4.17
C ALA A 358 -0.10 -9.00 -4.87
N HIS A 359 0.15 -7.73 -5.21
CA HIS A 359 1.41 -7.32 -5.82
C HIS A 359 2.59 -7.46 -4.87
N ALA A 360 2.41 -7.21 -3.57
CA ALA A 360 3.44 -7.46 -2.56
C ALA A 360 3.83 -8.94 -2.50
N GLY A 361 2.84 -9.85 -2.54
CA GLY A 361 3.09 -11.29 -2.61
C GLY A 361 3.81 -11.71 -3.88
N MET A 362 3.41 -11.18 -5.05
CA MET A 362 4.10 -11.42 -6.32
C MET A 362 5.54 -10.89 -6.29
N SER A 363 5.76 -9.68 -5.77
CA SER A 363 7.08 -9.11 -5.56
C SER A 363 7.98 -10.05 -4.75
N GLY A 364 7.44 -10.64 -3.67
CA GLY A 364 8.14 -11.64 -2.86
C GLY A 364 8.52 -12.89 -3.64
N ALA A 365 7.61 -13.41 -4.46
CA ALA A 365 7.89 -14.56 -5.33
C ALA A 365 8.97 -14.25 -6.38
N LEU A 366 8.94 -13.05 -6.97
CA LEU A 366 9.94 -12.62 -7.95
C LEU A 366 11.33 -12.51 -7.32
N VAL A 367 11.44 -11.89 -6.14
CA VAL A 367 12.71 -11.76 -5.40
C VAL A 367 13.22 -13.13 -4.95
N ALA A 368 12.34 -14.03 -4.49
CA ALA A 368 12.73 -15.39 -4.16
C ALA A 368 13.32 -16.13 -5.37
N GLY A 369 12.72 -15.96 -6.57
CA GLY A 369 13.25 -16.50 -7.81
C GLY A 369 14.63 -15.94 -8.16
N LEU A 370 14.86 -14.63 -8.03
CA LEU A 370 16.18 -14.01 -8.25
C LEU A 370 17.24 -14.56 -7.30
N ILE A 371 16.91 -14.75 -6.02
CA ILE A 371 17.85 -15.26 -5.02
C ILE A 371 18.22 -16.72 -5.28
N VAL A 372 17.24 -17.56 -5.66
CA VAL A 372 17.45 -19.00 -5.84
C VAL A 372 18.05 -19.35 -7.21
N GLU A 373 17.55 -18.73 -8.27
CA GLU A 373 17.91 -19.06 -9.66
C GLU A 373 18.99 -18.13 -10.23
N GLY A 374 19.30 -17.03 -9.54
CA GLY A 374 20.28 -16.03 -9.92
C GLY A 374 19.71 -14.81 -10.64
N ASP A 375 20.54 -13.76 -10.77
CA ASP A 375 20.14 -12.44 -11.27
C ASP A 375 19.66 -12.44 -12.74
N ASP A 376 19.97 -13.50 -13.49
CA ASP A 376 19.54 -13.69 -14.88
C ASP A 376 18.17 -14.37 -15.04
N TRP A 377 17.52 -14.76 -13.94
CA TRP A 377 16.19 -15.33 -13.97
C TRP A 377 15.13 -14.33 -14.47
N ARG A 378 14.12 -14.82 -15.20
CA ARG A 378 13.09 -14.01 -15.88
C ARG A 378 11.67 -14.54 -15.67
N GLY A 379 11.37 -15.07 -14.48
CA GLY A 379 10.06 -15.66 -14.19
C GLY A 379 9.95 -17.14 -14.54
N SER A 380 9.05 -17.86 -13.87
CA SER A 380 8.73 -19.26 -14.18
C SER A 380 8.12 -19.39 -15.58
N ALA A 381 8.61 -20.32 -16.38
CA ALA A 381 8.15 -20.59 -17.75
C ALA A 381 6.69 -21.08 -17.81
#